data_AF-A0A7K7IUP2-F1
#
_entry.id   AF-A0A7K7IUP2-F1
#
_cell.length_a   1.000
_cell.length_b   1.000
_cell.length_c   1.000
_cell.angle_alpha   90.00
_cell.angle_beta   90.00
_cell.angle_gamma   90.00
#
_symmetry.space_group_name_H-M   'P 1'
#
loop_
_entity.id
_entity.type
_entity.pdbx_description
1 polymer ?
#
loop_
_entity_poly.entity_id
_entity_poly.type
_entity_poly.pdbx_seq_one_letter_code
_entity_poly.pdbx_strand_id
1 'polypeptide(L)'
;LQLHHSGRYSCGGLVGSFMSWSPAVTVTVHGVPVSGVSLSVKPPGGQVALGDSLVLSCKVAAGTGPLSFSWHREGSGAPLGNSPRLELQHAGDNDSGQYQCRVSDGESVAESDPLNVTVLGEQDPQAV
;
A
#
# COMPACT_ATOMS: atom_id res chain seq x y z
N LEU A 1 14.19 16.64 3.00
CA LEU A 1 15.42 16.05 2.44
C LEU A 1 15.03 14.84 1.60
N GLN A 2 15.66 14.60 0.44
CA GLN A 2 15.40 13.41 -0.37
C GLN A 2 16.37 12.29 0.03
N LEU A 3 15.98 11.02 -0.09
CA LEU A 3 16.80 9.84 0.25
C LEU A 3 18.20 9.89 -0.41
N HIS A 4 18.28 10.40 -1.64
CA HIS A 4 19.53 10.53 -2.40
C HIS A 4 20.45 11.67 -1.92
N HIS A 5 20.05 12.48 -0.93
CA HIS A 5 20.94 13.46 -0.28
C HIS A 5 21.91 12.81 0.73
N SER A 6 21.90 11.48 0.85
CA SER A 6 22.91 10.77 1.62
C SER A 6 24.27 10.91 0.94
N GLY A 7 25.29 11.33 1.69
CA GLY A 7 26.61 11.60 1.11
C GLY A 7 27.64 12.09 2.12
N ARG A 8 28.87 12.30 1.65
CA ARG A 8 29.94 12.94 2.43
C ARG A 8 30.00 14.41 2.09
N TYR A 9 29.94 15.24 3.11
CA TYR A 9 29.93 16.69 3.01
C TYR A 9 31.12 17.27 3.76
N SER A 10 31.81 18.23 3.14
CA SER A 10 32.89 19.00 3.76
C SER A 10 32.62 20.48 3.60
N CYS A 11 33.02 21.28 4.59
CA CYS A 11 32.93 22.73 4.51
C CYS A 11 34.27 23.29 4.02
N GLY A 12 34.23 24.19 3.04
CA GLY A 12 35.40 24.90 2.52
C GLY A 12 35.39 26.36 3.00
N GLY A 13 36.49 26.82 3.59
CA GLY A 13 36.71 28.22 3.96
C GLY A 13 37.77 28.86 3.08
N LEU A 14 37.54 30.11 2.66
CA LEU A 14 38.48 30.91 1.88
C LEU A 14 38.93 32.13 2.70
N VAL A 15 40.24 32.35 2.83
CA VAL A 15 40.82 33.56 3.43
C VAL A 15 41.86 34.14 2.47
N GLY A 16 41.52 35.27 1.84
CA GLY A 16 42.31 35.81 0.73
C GLY A 16 42.32 34.81 -0.43
N SER A 17 43.52 34.37 -0.84
CA SER A 17 43.73 33.35 -1.88
C SER A 17 43.92 31.93 -1.32
N PHE A 18 43.87 31.73 0.00
CA PHE A 18 44.01 30.41 0.62
C PHE A 18 42.65 29.73 0.82
N MET A 19 42.53 28.48 0.38
CA MET A 19 41.36 27.63 0.61
C MET A 19 41.74 26.47 1.55
N SER A 20 40.87 26.19 2.53
CA SER A 20 41.00 25.04 3.42
C SER A 20 39.66 24.31 3.55
N TRP A 21 39.72 22.99 3.72
CA TRP A 21 38.56 22.13 3.87
C TRP A 21 38.51 21.53 5.26
N SER A 22 37.32 21.45 5.85
CA SER A 22 37.09 20.67 7.06
C SER A 22 37.21 19.17 6.78
N PRO A 23 37.37 18.34 7.82
CA PRO A 23 37.07 16.92 7.72
C PRO A 23 35.66 16.71 7.14
N ALA A 24 35.50 15.63 6.38
CA ALA A 24 34.22 15.25 5.80
C ALA A 24 33.31 14.59 6.84
N VAL A 25 32.04 14.96 6.84
CA VAL A 25 30.97 14.35 7.64
C VAL A 25 30.08 13.53 6.72
N THR A 26 29.75 12.30 7.13
CA THR A 26 28.77 11.46 6.43
C THR A 26 27.37 11.79 6.92
N VAL A 27 26.49 12.13 6.00
CA VAL A 27 25.05 12.32 6.25
C VAL A 27 24.30 11.16 5.62
N THR A 28 23.46 10.48 6.41
CA THR A 28 22.57 9.43 5.93
C THR A 28 21.12 9.86 6.11
N VAL A 29 20.35 9.81 5.03
CA VAL A 29 18.91 10.07 5.04
C VAL A 29 18.20 8.72 4.98
N HIS A 30 17.41 8.43 6.00
CA HIS A 30 16.60 7.21 6.06
C HIS A 30 15.16 7.52 5.63
N GLY A 31 14.55 6.56 4.95
CA GLY A 31 13.12 6.59 4.64
C GLY A 31 12.31 6.19 5.87
N VAL A 32 11.08 6.68 5.94
CA VAL A 32 10.08 6.14 6.87
C VAL A 32 9.56 4.83 6.28
N PRO A 33 9.72 3.69 6.97
CA PRO A 33 9.23 2.41 6.48
C PRO A 33 7.71 2.41 6.35
N VAL A 34 7.19 1.58 5.44
CA VAL A 34 5.75 1.43 5.24
C VAL A 34 5.10 0.88 6.52
N SER A 35 4.05 1.54 7.00
CA SER A 35 3.29 1.09 8.18
C SER A 35 1.86 1.64 8.20
N GLY A 36 1.01 1.00 9.01
CA GLY A 36 -0.41 1.37 9.15
C GLY A 36 -1.20 1.15 7.87
N VAL A 37 -0.97 0.01 7.19
CA VAL A 37 -1.74 -0.37 6.01
C VAL A 37 -3.14 -0.82 6.47
N SER A 38 -4.18 -0.21 5.94
CA SER A 38 -5.57 -0.47 6.34
C SER A 38 -6.48 -0.54 5.14
N LEU A 39 -7.52 -1.38 5.25
CA LEU A 39 -8.53 -1.57 4.22
C LEU A 39 -9.83 -0.86 4.56
N SER A 40 -10.54 -0.47 3.51
CA SER A 40 -11.93 -0.03 3.58
C SER A 40 -12.68 -0.56 2.36
N VAL A 41 -13.98 -0.82 2.52
CA VAL A 41 -14.83 -1.41 1.48
C VAL A 41 -16.06 -0.56 1.26
N LYS A 42 -16.54 -0.53 0.02
CA LYS A 42 -17.84 0.03 -0.38
C LYS A 42 -18.60 -1.01 -1.22
N PRO A 43 -19.85 -1.36 -0.87
CA PRO A 43 -20.62 -0.87 0.28
C PRO A 43 -20.03 -1.27 1.64
N PRO A 44 -20.35 -0.55 2.73
CA PRO A 44 -19.88 -0.88 4.08
C PRO A 44 -20.31 -2.29 4.48
N GLY A 45 -19.44 -3.01 5.19
CA GLY A 45 -19.70 -4.39 5.62
C GLY A 45 -19.26 -5.47 4.63
N GLY A 46 -18.83 -5.10 3.42
CA GLY A 46 -18.23 -6.05 2.48
C GLY A 46 -19.22 -7.06 1.88
N GLN A 47 -20.52 -6.78 1.96
CA GLN A 47 -21.56 -7.59 1.37
C GLN A 47 -22.03 -6.97 0.06
N VAL A 48 -22.05 -7.76 -1.01
CA VAL A 48 -22.43 -7.32 -2.36
C VAL A 48 -23.37 -8.35 -2.97
N ALA A 49 -24.37 -7.94 -3.74
CA ALA A 49 -25.20 -8.89 -4.46
C ALA A 49 -24.45 -9.49 -5.65
N LEU A 50 -24.87 -10.67 -6.11
CA LEU A 50 -24.30 -11.29 -7.30
C LEU A 50 -24.48 -10.37 -8.52
N GLY A 51 -23.40 -10.12 -9.25
CA GLY A 51 -23.37 -9.25 -10.43
C GLY A 51 -23.23 -7.76 -10.12
N ASP A 52 -23.39 -7.33 -8.87
CA ASP A 52 -23.15 -5.96 -8.44
C ASP A 52 -21.65 -5.68 -8.29
N SER A 53 -21.32 -4.40 -8.03
CA SER A 53 -19.95 -3.95 -7.85
C SER A 53 -19.60 -3.61 -6.41
N LEU A 54 -18.34 -3.86 -6.07
CA LEU A 54 -17.75 -3.41 -4.80
C LEU A 54 -16.34 -2.83 -5.02
N VAL A 55 -15.96 -1.90 -4.16
CA VAL A 55 -14.65 -1.25 -4.22
C VAL A 55 -13.93 -1.44 -2.89
N LEU A 56 -12.75 -2.03 -2.96
CA LEU A 56 -11.78 -2.12 -1.88
C LEU A 56 -10.77 -0.99 -2.05
N SER A 57 -10.44 -0.31 -0.95
CA SER A 57 -9.47 0.78 -0.90
C SER A 57 -8.42 0.51 0.16
N CYS A 58 -7.16 0.59 -0.24
CA CYS A 58 -5.99 0.41 0.62
C CYS A 58 -5.40 1.79 0.97
N LYS A 59 -5.20 2.03 2.26
CA LYS A 59 -4.61 3.26 2.79
C LYS A 59 -3.34 2.93 3.56
N VAL A 60 -2.40 3.86 3.53
CA VAL A 60 -1.08 3.73 4.17
C VAL A 60 -0.90 4.92 5.08
N ALA A 61 -0.62 4.70 6.37
CA ALA A 61 -0.43 5.78 7.33
C ALA A 61 0.95 6.43 7.20
N ALA A 62 1.98 5.63 6.95
CA ALA A 62 3.35 6.11 6.75
C ALA A 62 4.12 5.26 5.75
N GLY A 63 5.05 5.88 5.03
CA GLY A 63 5.90 5.27 4.01
C GLY A 63 6.60 6.37 3.21
N THR A 64 7.83 6.14 2.74
CA THR A 64 8.61 7.12 1.97
C THR A 64 8.95 6.58 0.59
N GLY A 65 8.80 7.41 -0.43
CA GLY A 65 9.13 7.04 -1.81
C GLY A 65 7.93 6.49 -2.58
N PRO A 66 8.16 5.96 -3.79
CA PRO A 66 7.09 5.42 -4.61
C PRO A 66 6.55 4.12 -3.99
N LEU A 67 5.27 4.13 -3.65
CA LEU A 67 4.60 2.96 -3.07
C LEU A 67 4.04 2.05 -4.18
N SER A 68 4.33 0.76 -4.07
CA SER A 68 3.77 -0.29 -4.91
C SER A 68 2.73 -1.08 -4.11
N PHE A 69 1.56 -1.31 -4.70
CA PHE A 69 0.45 -2.03 -4.07
C PHE A 69 0.31 -3.41 -4.71
N SER A 70 -0.17 -4.38 -3.94
CA SER A 70 -0.60 -5.68 -4.47
C SER A 70 -1.76 -6.21 -3.64
N TRP A 71 -2.84 -6.58 -4.32
CA TRP A 71 -4.03 -7.16 -3.70
C TRP A 71 -3.99 -8.67 -3.75
N HIS A 72 -4.32 -9.30 -2.65
CA HIS A 72 -4.35 -10.75 -2.52
C HIS A 72 -5.68 -11.16 -1.93
N ARG A 73 -6.24 -12.26 -2.44
CA ARG A 73 -7.38 -12.94 -1.83
C ARG A 73 -6.93 -14.32 -1.35
N GLU A 74 -7.47 -14.78 -0.23
CA GLU A 74 -7.25 -16.15 0.24
C GLU A 74 -7.50 -17.17 -0.89
N GLY A 75 -6.57 -18.11 -1.07
CA GLY A 75 -6.62 -19.12 -2.13
C GLY A 75 -6.24 -18.64 -3.53
N SER A 76 -6.03 -17.33 -3.75
CA SER A 76 -5.48 -16.83 -5.01
C SER A 76 -3.95 -16.95 -5.02
N GLY A 77 -3.41 -17.56 -6.07
CA GLY A 77 -1.94 -17.71 -6.24
C GLY A 77 -1.26 -16.50 -6.88
N ALA A 78 -2.04 -15.51 -7.32
CA ALA A 78 -1.54 -14.33 -8.03
C ALA A 78 -2.23 -13.06 -7.54
N PRO A 79 -1.55 -11.89 -7.61
CA PRO A 79 -2.14 -10.63 -7.23
C PRO A 79 -3.36 -10.29 -8.11
N LEU A 80 -4.41 -9.78 -7.49
CA LEU A 80 -5.64 -9.35 -8.16
C LEU A 80 -5.53 -7.95 -8.78
N GLY A 81 -4.57 -7.14 -8.31
CA GLY A 81 -4.37 -5.79 -8.79
C GLY A 81 -3.20 -5.10 -8.09
N ASN A 82 -2.74 -3.98 -8.66
CA ASN A 82 -1.55 -3.26 -8.22
C ASN A 82 -1.80 -1.77 -7.89
N SER A 83 -3.07 -1.38 -7.81
CA SER A 83 -3.51 -0.01 -7.55
C SER A 83 -3.96 0.16 -6.09
N PRO A 84 -3.99 1.38 -5.53
CA PRO A 84 -4.54 1.64 -4.19
C PRO A 84 -6.02 1.28 -4.06
N ARG A 85 -6.71 1.07 -5.18
CA ARG A 85 -8.11 0.64 -5.26
C ARG A 85 -8.20 -0.63 -6.08
N LEU A 86 -9.03 -1.56 -5.64
CA LEU A 86 -9.45 -2.75 -6.37
C LEU A 86 -10.97 -2.69 -6.51
N GLU A 87 -11.44 -2.76 -7.75
CA GLU A 87 -12.87 -2.76 -8.06
C GLU A 87 -13.26 -4.12 -8.64
N LEU A 88 -14.28 -4.72 -8.05
CA LEU A 88 -14.93 -5.91 -8.58
C LEU A 88 -16.23 -5.41 -9.22
N GLN A 89 -16.30 -5.36 -10.55
CA GLN A 89 -17.45 -4.75 -11.24
C GLN A 89 -18.66 -5.69 -11.36
N HIS A 90 -18.41 -7.00 -11.40
CA HIS A 90 -19.43 -8.04 -11.50
C HIS A 90 -19.07 -9.16 -10.51
N ALA A 91 -19.44 -8.97 -9.25
CA ALA A 91 -19.09 -9.90 -8.18
C ALA A 91 -19.74 -11.27 -8.41
N GLY A 92 -18.93 -12.33 -8.48
CA GLY A 92 -19.41 -13.72 -8.56
C GLY A 92 -19.18 -14.48 -7.25
N ASP A 93 -19.74 -15.68 -7.13
CA ASP A 93 -19.60 -16.50 -5.90
C ASP A 93 -18.13 -16.73 -5.51
N ASN A 94 -17.26 -16.90 -6.51
CA ASN A 94 -15.82 -17.07 -6.33
C ASN A 94 -15.09 -15.80 -5.88
N ASP A 95 -15.77 -14.66 -5.80
CA ASP A 95 -15.23 -13.40 -5.28
C ASP A 95 -15.40 -13.23 -3.77
N SER A 96 -16.10 -14.15 -3.11
CA SER A 96 -16.11 -14.21 -1.65
C SER A 96 -14.75 -14.64 -1.10
N GLY A 97 -14.34 -14.04 0.02
CA GLY A 97 -13.09 -14.42 0.70
C GLY A 97 -12.46 -13.29 1.51
N GLN A 98 -11.29 -13.58 2.08
CA GLN A 98 -10.50 -12.58 2.80
C GLN A 98 -9.56 -11.86 1.84
N TYR A 99 -9.67 -10.54 1.79
CA TYR A 99 -8.82 -9.67 0.98
C TYR A 99 -7.78 -8.98 1.84
N GLN A 100 -6.55 -8.92 1.35
CA GLN A 100 -5.44 -8.19 1.97
C GLN A 100 -4.75 -7.31 0.93
N CYS A 101 -4.24 -6.17 1.38
CA CYS A 101 -3.38 -5.31 0.58
C CYS A 101 -1.97 -5.34 1.15
N ARG A 102 -1.00 -5.59 0.29
CA ARG A 102 0.43 -5.55 0.59
C ARG A 102 1.03 -4.35 -0.11
N VAL A 103 1.76 -3.52 0.64
CA VAL A 103 2.39 -2.30 0.15
C VAL A 103 3.89 -2.35 0.39
N SER A 104 4.67 -1.94 -0.61
CA SER A 104 6.13 -1.85 -0.54
C SER A 104 6.63 -0.51 -1.05
N ASP A 105 7.69 0.00 -0.45
CA ASP A 105 8.48 1.14 -0.94
C ASP A 105 9.83 0.71 -1.56
N GLY A 106 10.02 -0.59 -1.79
CA GLY A 106 11.27 -1.19 -2.30
C GLY A 106 12.25 -1.62 -1.20
N GLU A 107 12.20 -1.00 -0.02
CA GLU A 107 13.08 -1.29 1.12
C GLU A 107 12.34 -2.00 2.26
N SER A 108 11.06 -1.68 2.43
CA SER A 108 10.16 -2.20 3.44
C SER A 108 8.85 -2.66 2.82
N VAL A 109 8.14 -3.50 3.58
CA VAL A 109 6.85 -4.07 3.19
C VAL A 109 5.94 -4.11 4.40
N ALA A 110 4.68 -3.73 4.21
CA ALA A 110 3.63 -3.90 5.20
C ALA A 110 2.35 -4.45 4.55
N GLU A 111 1.60 -5.20 5.34
CA GLU A 111 0.34 -5.83 4.95
C GLU A 111 -0.78 -5.31 5.84
N SER A 112 -1.98 -5.23 5.28
CA SER A 112 -3.19 -4.92 6.04
C SER A 112 -3.69 -6.13 6.81
N ASP A 113 -4.48 -5.88 7.85
CA ASP A 113 -5.40 -6.89 8.35
C ASP A 113 -6.36 -7.37 7.24
N PRO A 114 -6.79 -8.65 7.26
CA PRO A 114 -7.74 -9.16 6.28
C PRO A 114 -9.11 -8.48 6.40
N LEU A 115 -9.75 -8.25 5.25
CA LEU A 115 -11.13 -7.79 5.16
C LEU A 115 -11.99 -8.84 4.46
N ASN A 116 -13.08 -9.25 5.10
CA ASN A 116 -14.01 -10.23 4.55
C ASN A 116 -14.95 -9.61 3.53
N VAL A 117 -15.05 -10.23 2.36
CA VAL A 117 -16.04 -9.94 1.33
C VAL A 117 -16.96 -11.14 1.18
N THR A 118 -18.25 -10.89 1.10
CA THR A 118 -19.29 -11.91 0.90
C THR A 118 -20.18 -11.49 -0.25
N VAL A 119 -20.26 -12.34 -1.26
CA VAL A 119 -21.22 -12.20 -2.35
C VAL A 119 -22.52 -12.89 -1.92
N LEU A 120 -23.59 -12.11 -1.81
CA LEU A 120 -24.92 -12.57 -1.49
C LEU A 120 -25.55 -13.11 -2.78
N GLY A 121 -25.84 -14.41 -2.79
CA GLY A 121 -26.70 -14.99 -3.81
C GLY A 121 -28.12 -14.44 -3.68
N GLU A 122 -28.89 -14.53 -4.76
CA GLU A 122 -30.34 -14.28 -4.74
C GLU A 122 -30.97 -15.21 -3.70
N GLN A 123 -31.34 -14.69 -2.54
CA GLN A 123 -32.06 -15.45 -1.54
C GLN A 123 -33.51 -15.53 -2.00
N ASP A 124 -33.92 -16.67 -2.57
CA ASP A 124 -35.29 -16.94 -3.03
C ASP A 124 -36.31 -16.49 -1.95
N PRO A 125 -37.12 -15.44 -2.21
CA PRO A 125 -38.08 -14.94 -1.24
C PRO A 125 -39.32 -15.83 -1.04
N GLN A 126 -39.40 -17.04 -1.62
CA GLN A 126 -40.58 -17.90 -1.51
C GLN A 126 -40.28 -19.29 -0.90
N ALA A 127 -39.95 -19.31 0.39
CA ALA A 127 -40.12 -20.49 1.23
C ALA A 127 -40.92 -20.13 2.49
N VAL A 128 -42.23 -19.96 2.32
CA VAL A 128 -43.25 -19.98 3.39
C VAL A 128 -44.36 -20.92 2.99
#